data_AF-K1RLX0-F1
#
_entry.id   AF-K1RLX0-F1
#
_cell.length_a   1.000
_cell.length_b   1.000
_cell.length_c   1.000
_cell.angle_alpha   90.00
_cell.angle_beta   90.00
_cell.angle_gamma   90.00
#
_symmetry.space_group_name_H-M   'P 1'
#
loop_
_entity.id
_entity.type
_entity.pdbx_description
1 polymer ?
#
loop_
_entity_poly.entity_id
_entity_poly.type
_entity_poly.pdbx_seq_one_letter_code
_entity_poly.pdbx_strand_id
1 'polypeptide(L)'
;TVSNGLLHYSAATGKIETIEGTPCRDISCIEEDAQGNIWAGTQYGLGKYDRTVGKFTNYYAADGIGGNQFYDRSSCRLPDGTLVFGGTHGLTFFNPMDVSTKREIPLLFEDLKIHNRLARPQDSESIDKHLSYRPDICLDHNQNGFSISFAALDYCEYERVHYYYKMDGFDKYWIDARNNR
;
A
#
# COMPACT_ATOMS: atom_id res chain seq x y z
N THR A 1 29.58 -9.65 3.12
CA THR A 1 29.20 -8.82 4.28
C THR A 1 27.88 -9.34 4.78
N VAL A 2 27.74 -9.62 6.08
CA VAL A 2 26.46 -10.08 6.64
C VAL A 2 25.57 -8.85 6.75
N SER A 3 24.47 -8.81 5.99
CA SER A 3 23.53 -7.70 6.02
C SER A 3 22.52 -7.91 7.13
N ASN A 4 22.58 -7.04 8.14
CA ASN A 4 21.73 -7.10 9.33
C ASN A 4 20.56 -6.11 9.26
N GLY A 5 20.22 -5.60 8.08
CA GLY A 5 19.16 -4.59 7.92
C GLY A 5 19.54 -3.26 8.57
N LEU A 6 18.50 -2.52 8.99
CA LEU A 6 18.67 -1.22 9.62
C LEU A 6 18.84 -1.41 11.13
N LEU A 7 19.94 -0.89 11.67
CA LEU A 7 20.21 -0.90 13.11
C LEU A 7 20.04 0.50 13.69
N HIS A 8 19.31 0.60 14.80
CA HIS A 8 19.17 1.82 15.56
C HIS A 8 19.97 1.73 16.85
N TYR A 9 20.87 2.69 17.07
CA TYR A 9 21.68 2.80 18.27
C TYR A 9 21.18 3.95 19.14
N SER A 10 20.82 3.65 20.40
CA SER A 10 20.44 4.64 21.39
C SER A 10 21.63 4.97 22.29
N ALA A 11 22.24 6.13 22.09
CA ALA A 11 23.37 6.60 22.91
C ALA A 11 23.02 6.72 24.41
N ALA A 12 21.76 6.96 24.76
CA ALA A 12 21.32 7.09 26.16
C ALA A 12 21.30 5.75 26.91
N THR A 13 21.04 4.64 26.21
CA THR A 13 20.90 3.31 26.82
C THR A 13 22.02 2.35 26.44
N GLY A 14 22.85 2.71 25.46
CA GLY A 14 23.89 1.86 24.88
C GLY A 14 23.34 0.65 24.12
N LYS A 15 22.03 0.63 23.82
CA LYS A 15 21.37 -0.49 23.13
C LYS A 15 21.37 -0.32 21.62
N ILE A 16 21.54 -1.44 20.92
CA ILE A 16 21.36 -1.58 19.49
C ILE A 16 20.12 -2.44 19.26
N GLU A 17 19.20 -1.94 18.46
CA GLU A 17 17.97 -2.64 18.08
C GLU A 17 17.91 -2.76 16.56
N THR A 18 17.43 -3.90 16.07
CA THR A 18 17.16 -4.08 14.64
C THR A 18 15.77 -3.52 14.34
N ILE A 19 15.69 -2.63 13.36
CA ILE A 19 14.39 -2.12 12.90
C ILE A 19 13.87 -3.08 11.83
N GLU A 20 12.79 -3.77 12.16
CA GLU A 20 12.09 -4.67 11.25
C GLU A 20 11.20 -3.89 10.26
N GLY A 21 10.90 -4.51 9.12
CA GLY A 21 10.00 -3.94 8.09
C GLY A 21 10.71 -3.25 6.92
N THR A 22 12.04 -3.18 6.94
CA THR A 22 12.84 -2.77 5.78
C THR A 22 12.51 -3.64 4.56
N PRO A 23 12.50 -3.08 3.34
CA PRO A 23 12.15 -3.85 2.14
C PRO A 23 13.19 -4.95 1.83
N CYS A 24 14.44 -4.74 2.25
CA CYS A 24 15.53 -5.70 2.17
C CYS A 24 16.53 -5.45 3.31
N ARG A 25 17.25 -6.51 3.72
CA ARG A 25 18.31 -6.40 4.74
C ARG A 25 19.59 -5.76 4.21
N ASP A 26 19.78 -5.78 2.89
CA ASP A 26 20.91 -5.17 2.20
C ASP A 26 20.65 -3.67 1.98
N ILE A 27 20.97 -2.88 3.00
CA ILE A 27 20.88 -1.42 2.95
C ILE A 27 22.17 -0.85 2.35
N SER A 28 22.01 -0.06 1.30
CA SER A 28 23.12 0.53 0.54
C SER A 28 23.36 1.99 0.91
N CYS A 29 22.30 2.73 1.24
CA CYS A 29 22.39 4.15 1.58
C CYS A 29 21.23 4.60 2.46
N ILE A 30 21.43 5.67 3.24
CA ILE A 30 20.47 6.18 4.22
C ILE A 30 20.53 7.70 4.22
N GLU A 31 19.37 8.36 4.18
CA GLU A 31 19.21 9.81 4.31
C GLU A 31 18.07 10.16 5.26
N GLU A 32 18.14 11.33 5.90
CA GLU A 32 17.08 11.85 6.77
C GLU A 32 16.37 13.03 6.09
N ASP A 33 15.03 12.99 6.07
CA ASP A 33 14.23 14.11 5.54
C ASP A 33 14.06 15.26 6.57
N ALA A 34 13.47 16.37 6.13
CA ALA A 34 13.24 17.54 7.00
C ALA A 34 12.23 17.29 8.14
N GLN A 35 11.40 16.24 8.04
CA GLN A 35 10.46 15.82 9.08
C GLN A 35 11.10 14.82 10.06
N GLY A 36 12.36 14.45 9.82
CA GLY A 36 13.09 13.47 10.62
C GLY A 36 12.80 12.02 10.24
N ASN A 37 12.06 11.73 9.18
CA ASN A 37 11.92 10.34 8.72
C ASN A 37 13.21 9.87 8.06
N ILE A 38 13.48 8.57 8.19
CA ILE A 38 14.67 7.95 7.64
C ILE A 38 14.32 7.26 6.32
N TRP A 39 15.06 7.56 5.27
CA TRP A 39 14.92 6.94 3.96
C TRP A 39 16.11 6.04 3.70
N ALA A 40 15.87 4.77 3.41
CA ALA A 40 16.88 3.75 3.20
C ALA A 40 16.78 3.17 1.78
N GLY A 41 17.81 3.41 0.97
CA GLY A 41 17.98 2.75 -0.32
C GLY A 41 18.56 1.36 -0.12
N THR A 42 17.92 0.35 -0.72
CA THR A 42 18.31 -1.05 -0.56
C THR A 42 18.61 -1.72 -1.90
N GLN A 43 19.07 -2.97 -1.87
CA GLN A 43 19.15 -3.81 -3.07
C GLN A 43 17.78 -4.26 -3.60
N TYR A 44 16.68 -3.94 -2.92
CA TYR A 44 15.34 -4.25 -3.39
C TYR A 44 14.30 -3.22 -2.90
N GLY A 45 14.35 -2.01 -3.47
CA GLY A 45 13.41 -0.92 -3.23
C GLY A 45 13.96 0.16 -2.29
N LEU A 46 13.13 1.17 -2.07
CA LEU A 46 13.40 2.32 -1.19
C LEU A 46 12.44 2.25 0.01
N GLY A 47 12.97 2.24 1.24
CA GLY A 47 12.15 2.21 2.45
C GLY A 47 12.10 3.57 3.13
N LYS A 48 10.91 4.06 3.47
CA LYS A 48 10.72 5.21 4.38
C LYS A 48 10.35 4.69 5.76
N TYR A 49 11.17 4.95 6.75
CA TYR A 49 10.90 4.73 8.16
C TYR A 49 10.32 5.99 8.80
N ASP A 50 9.04 5.94 9.11
CA ASP A 50 8.38 6.95 9.91
C ASP A 50 8.76 6.76 11.39
N ARG A 51 9.54 7.70 11.94
CA ARG A 51 10.00 7.63 13.33
C ARG A 51 8.87 7.87 14.35
N THR A 52 7.80 8.53 13.94
CA THR A 52 6.67 8.84 14.83
C THR A 52 5.78 7.63 15.04
N VAL A 53 5.55 6.85 13.97
CA VAL A 53 4.72 5.64 14.00
C VAL A 53 5.54 4.37 14.20
N GLY A 54 6.85 4.41 13.92
CA GLY A 54 7.74 3.25 13.99
C GLY A 54 7.46 2.24 12.88
N LYS A 55 7.07 2.71 11.69
CA LYS A 55 6.68 1.84 10.56
C LYS A 55 7.45 2.17 9.29
N PHE A 56 7.68 1.14 8.48
CA PHE A 56 8.22 1.26 7.14
C PHE A 56 7.13 1.35 6.08
N THR A 57 7.32 2.25 5.14
CA THR A 57 6.61 2.29 3.85
C THR A 57 7.61 1.99 2.75
N ASN A 58 7.35 0.97 1.95
CA ASN A 58 8.30 0.45 0.96
C ASN A 58 7.87 0.84 -0.45
N TYR A 59 8.78 1.50 -1.17
CA TYR A 59 8.59 1.96 -2.54
C TYR A 59 9.40 1.12 -3.53
N TYR A 60 8.79 0.78 -4.66
CA TYR A 60 9.34 -0.03 -5.73
C TYR A 60 9.12 0.63 -7.09
N ALA A 61 9.73 0.10 -8.14
CA ALA A 61 9.64 0.62 -9.50
C ALA A 61 8.20 0.82 -9.99
N ALA A 62 7.25 0.00 -9.51
CA ALA A 62 5.83 0.15 -9.79
C ALA A 62 5.24 1.47 -9.25
N ASP A 63 5.82 2.01 -8.17
CA ASP A 63 5.41 3.25 -7.52
C ASP A 63 6.04 4.49 -8.18
N GLY A 64 6.82 4.30 -9.26
CA GLY A 64 7.41 5.38 -10.07
C GLY A 64 8.88 5.70 -9.77
N ILE A 65 9.57 4.93 -8.92
CA ILE A 65 11.04 5.05 -8.79
C ILE A 65 11.71 4.42 -10.01
N GLY A 66 12.87 4.96 -10.43
CA GLY A 66 13.54 4.52 -11.65
C GLY A 66 13.93 3.03 -11.66
N GLY A 67 14.10 2.42 -10.48
CA GLY A 67 14.24 0.98 -10.31
C GLY A 67 14.47 0.57 -8.85
N ASN A 68 14.64 -0.74 -8.63
CA ASN A 68 14.64 -1.33 -7.29
C ASN A 68 16.04 -1.52 -6.66
N GLN A 69 17.13 -1.16 -7.33
CA GLN A 69 18.48 -1.43 -6.83
C GLN A 69 19.27 -0.14 -6.69
N PHE A 70 19.66 0.18 -5.46
CA PHE A 70 20.47 1.34 -5.12
C PHE A 70 21.94 0.95 -4.88
N TYR A 71 22.85 1.89 -5.13
CA TYR A 71 24.28 1.68 -4.92
C TYR A 71 24.72 2.14 -3.53
N ASP A 72 25.76 1.47 -3.01
CA ASP A 72 26.36 1.82 -1.73
C ASP A 72 26.83 3.27 -1.68
N ARG A 73 26.40 3.99 -0.63
CA ARG A 73 26.76 5.41 -0.39
C ARG A 73 26.37 6.36 -1.52
N SER A 74 25.45 5.94 -2.40
CA SER A 74 24.96 6.76 -3.50
C SER A 74 23.66 7.45 -3.09
N SER A 75 23.76 8.36 -2.14
CA SER A 75 22.66 9.21 -1.71
C SER A 75 23.14 10.60 -1.31
N CYS A 76 22.29 11.61 -1.47
CA CYS A 76 22.49 12.92 -0.88
C CYS A 76 21.17 13.67 -0.71
N ARG A 77 21.16 14.63 0.21
CA ARG A 77 20.08 15.60 0.38
C ARG A 77 20.49 16.96 -0.16
N LEU A 78 19.66 17.52 -1.04
CA LEU A 78 19.83 18.86 -1.59
C LEU A 78 19.35 19.94 -0.61
N PRO A 79 19.79 21.21 -0.75
CA PRO A 79 19.41 22.31 0.15
C PRO A 79 17.90 22.62 0.18
N ASP A 80 17.18 22.28 -0.88
CA ASP A 80 15.72 22.43 -0.99
C ASP A 80 14.94 21.31 -0.27
N GLY A 81 15.64 20.32 0.29
CA GLY A 81 15.05 19.16 0.95
C GLY A 81 14.82 17.96 0.02
N THR A 82 15.13 18.09 -1.27
CA THR A 82 15.04 16.98 -2.23
C THR A 82 16.05 15.89 -1.86
N LEU A 83 15.59 14.65 -1.80
CA LEU A 83 16.46 13.49 -1.61
C LEU A 83 16.85 12.93 -2.97
N VAL A 84 18.10 12.55 -3.11
CA VAL A 84 18.67 11.96 -4.33
C VAL A 84 19.28 10.61 -3.97
N PHE A 85 18.94 9.58 -4.74
CA PHE A 85 19.43 8.22 -4.61
C PHE A 85 19.91 7.70 -5.96
N GLY A 86 21.14 7.18 -6.02
CA GLY A 86 21.71 6.58 -7.21
C GLY A 86 21.60 5.06 -7.19
N GLY A 87 21.25 4.49 -8.34
CA GLY A 87 21.07 3.06 -8.51
C GLY A 87 21.41 2.57 -9.91
N THR A 88 21.05 1.32 -10.21
CA THR A 88 21.30 0.70 -11.52
C THR A 88 20.51 1.36 -12.67
N HIS A 89 19.54 2.21 -12.35
CA HIS A 89 18.63 2.87 -13.28
C HIS A 89 18.90 4.37 -13.38
N GLY A 90 20.07 4.84 -12.93
CA GLY A 90 20.44 6.25 -12.88
C GLY A 90 20.17 6.88 -11.52
N LEU A 91 19.62 8.10 -11.52
CA LEU A 91 19.33 8.87 -10.31
C LEU A 91 17.82 8.97 -10.11
N THR A 92 17.37 8.58 -8.91
CA THR A 92 16.00 8.84 -8.44
C THR A 92 16.07 10.02 -7.48
N PHE A 93 15.29 11.07 -7.72
CA PHE A 93 15.18 12.20 -6.81
C PHE A 93 13.72 12.59 -6.61
N PHE A 94 13.37 12.95 -5.38
CA PHE A 94 12.02 13.35 -5.02
C PHE A 94 12.05 14.22 -3.76
N ASN A 95 11.05 15.09 -3.62
CA ASN A 95 10.86 15.83 -2.39
C ASN A 95 9.92 15.04 -1.45
N PRO A 96 10.38 14.60 -0.28
CA PRO A 96 9.56 13.83 0.66
C PRO A 96 8.34 14.62 1.20
N MET A 97 8.34 15.95 1.10
CA MET A 97 7.18 16.79 1.44
C MET A 97 6.05 16.69 0.43
N ASP A 98 6.35 16.37 -0.83
CA ASP A 98 5.38 16.32 -1.93
C ASP A 98 4.76 14.92 -2.10
N VAL A 99 5.30 13.91 -1.41
CA VAL A 99 4.81 12.54 -1.47
C VAL A 99 3.50 12.43 -0.68
N SER A 100 2.37 12.66 -1.34
CA SER A 100 1.05 12.42 -0.76
C SER A 100 0.87 10.92 -0.52
N THR A 101 0.70 10.54 0.74
CA THR A 101 0.52 9.15 1.20
C THR A 101 -0.94 8.70 1.16
N LYS A 102 -1.88 9.59 0.84
CA LYS A 102 -3.31 9.25 0.75
C LYS A 102 -3.79 9.39 -0.68
N ARG A 103 -3.94 8.25 -1.36
CA ARG A 103 -4.82 8.14 -2.51
C ARG A 103 -6.18 7.70 -2.00
N GLU A 104 -7.20 8.53 -2.23
CA GLU A 104 -8.58 8.07 -2.13
C GLU A 104 -8.84 7.22 -3.37
N ILE A 105 -8.76 5.89 -3.20
CA ILE A 105 -9.06 4.97 -4.29
C ILE A 105 -10.58 4.78 -4.31
N PRO A 106 -11.28 5.17 -5.40
CA PRO A 106 -12.71 4.96 -5.48
C PRO A 106 -12.99 3.45 -5.55
N LEU A 107 -13.83 2.97 -4.64
CA LEU A 107 -14.33 1.60 -4.64
C LEU A 107 -15.57 1.52 -5.53
N LEU A 108 -15.55 0.60 -6.47
CA LEU A 108 -16.66 0.33 -7.39
C LEU A 108 -17.29 -1.02 -7.05
N PHE A 109 -18.60 -1.05 -6.88
CA PHE A 109 -19.35 -2.31 -6.85
C PHE A 109 -19.72 -2.72 -8.28
N GLU A 110 -19.30 -3.93 -8.67
CA GLU A 110 -19.43 -4.43 -10.04
C GLU A 110 -20.74 -5.22 -10.20
N ASP A 111 -20.76 -6.43 -9.65
CA ASP A 111 -21.82 -7.41 -9.91
C ASP A 111 -22.44 -7.93 -8.60
N LEU A 112 -23.76 -8.12 -8.61
CA LEU A 112 -24.46 -8.94 -7.62
C LEU A 112 -24.82 -10.29 -8.27
N LYS A 113 -24.48 -11.38 -7.60
CA LYS A 113 -24.98 -12.71 -7.95
C LYS A 113 -25.89 -13.21 -6.85
N ILE A 114 -27.09 -13.65 -7.20
CA ILE A 114 -28.04 -14.32 -6.31
C ILE A 114 -28.16 -15.77 -6.76
N HIS A 115 -27.88 -16.72 -5.87
CA HIS A 115 -27.79 -18.16 -6.19
C HIS A 115 -26.91 -18.46 -7.41
N ASN A 116 -25.73 -17.82 -7.46
CA ASN A 116 -24.78 -17.90 -8.59
C ASN A 116 -25.31 -17.42 -9.95
N ARG A 117 -26.42 -16.68 -9.97
CA ARG A 117 -26.94 -16.02 -11.18
C ARG A 117 -26.77 -14.51 -11.07
N LEU A 118 -26.26 -13.91 -12.13
CA LEU A 118 -26.06 -12.46 -12.21
C LEU A 118 -27.43 -11.76 -12.10
N ALA A 119 -27.59 -10.92 -11.08
CA ALA A 119 -28.76 -10.09 -10.90
C ALA A 119 -28.56 -8.79 -11.69
N ARG A 120 -29.45 -8.54 -12.65
CA ARG A 120 -29.47 -7.31 -13.45
C ARG A 120 -30.71 -6.49 -13.08
N PRO A 121 -30.66 -5.15 -13.16
CA PRO A 121 -31.82 -4.30 -12.86
C PRO A 121 -33.06 -4.58 -13.72
N GLN A 122 -32.88 -5.22 -14.88
CA GLN A 122 -33.98 -5.60 -15.77
C GLN A 122 -34.64 -6.92 -15.37
N ASP A 123 -33.91 -7.77 -14.65
CA ASP A 123 -34.28 -9.17 -14.39
C ASP A 123 -34.63 -9.44 -12.92
N SER A 124 -34.40 -8.46 -12.03
CA SER A 124 -34.52 -8.61 -10.59
C SER A 124 -34.99 -7.32 -9.93
N GLU A 125 -36.07 -7.40 -9.14
CA GLU A 125 -36.50 -6.30 -8.26
C GLU A 125 -35.50 -6.03 -7.12
N SER A 126 -34.48 -6.88 -6.98
CA SER A 126 -33.49 -6.75 -5.93
C SER A 126 -32.52 -5.59 -6.14
N ILE A 127 -32.47 -5.03 -7.35
CA ILE A 127 -31.63 -3.87 -7.68
C ILE A 127 -32.32 -2.94 -8.68
N ASP A 128 -32.44 -1.66 -8.34
CA ASP A 128 -33.07 -0.65 -9.23
C ASP A 128 -32.15 -0.18 -10.37
N LYS A 129 -30.84 -0.12 -10.12
CA LYS A 129 -29.81 0.39 -11.06
C LYS A 129 -28.53 -0.42 -10.91
N HIS A 130 -27.63 -0.32 -11.87
CA HIS A 130 -26.32 -0.96 -11.74
C HIS A 130 -25.59 -0.48 -10.47
N LEU A 131 -24.94 -1.40 -9.76
CA LEU A 131 -24.32 -1.15 -8.45
C LEU A 131 -23.27 -0.04 -8.48
N SER A 132 -22.62 0.16 -9.63
CA SER A 132 -21.69 1.26 -9.88
C SER A 132 -22.29 2.65 -9.68
N TYR A 133 -23.60 2.80 -9.87
CA TYR A 133 -24.30 4.09 -9.75
C TYR A 133 -25.11 4.20 -8.44
N ARG A 134 -25.68 3.08 -7.98
CA ARG A 134 -26.48 3.03 -6.77
C ARG A 134 -26.36 1.65 -6.11
N PRO A 135 -25.54 1.50 -5.05
CA PRO A 135 -25.28 0.22 -4.41
C PRO A 135 -26.36 -0.15 -3.38
N ASP A 136 -27.63 0.12 -3.67
CA ASP A 136 -28.77 -0.28 -2.82
C ASP A 136 -29.27 -1.65 -3.30
N ILE A 137 -29.30 -2.64 -2.39
CA ILE A 137 -29.74 -4.01 -2.69
C ILE A 137 -30.87 -4.37 -1.72
N CYS A 138 -32.00 -4.80 -2.26
CA CYS A 138 -33.14 -5.30 -1.49
C CYS A 138 -33.32 -6.79 -1.78
N LEU A 139 -33.04 -7.65 -0.79
CA LEU A 139 -33.17 -9.10 -0.96
C LEU A 139 -34.48 -9.60 -0.37
N ASP A 140 -35.15 -10.49 -1.10
CA ASP A 140 -36.28 -11.26 -0.59
C ASP A 140 -35.82 -12.31 0.44
N HIS A 141 -36.74 -12.74 1.29
CA HIS A 141 -36.47 -13.73 2.34
C HIS A 141 -35.87 -15.06 1.83
N ASN A 142 -36.07 -15.39 0.55
CA ASN A 142 -35.57 -16.61 -0.09
C ASN A 142 -34.22 -16.41 -0.82
N GLN A 143 -33.66 -15.20 -0.85
CA GLN A 143 -32.42 -14.84 -1.54
C GLN A 143 -31.22 -14.78 -0.58
N ASN A 144 -31.03 -15.82 0.23
CA ASN A 144 -29.99 -15.85 1.27
C ASN A 144 -28.59 -16.20 0.76
N GLY A 145 -28.46 -16.78 -0.44
CA GLY A 145 -27.18 -17.07 -1.08
C GLY A 145 -26.83 -16.02 -2.11
N PHE A 146 -25.97 -15.06 -1.76
CA PHE A 146 -25.53 -14.01 -2.68
C PHE A 146 -24.01 -13.78 -2.64
N SER A 147 -23.50 -13.15 -3.70
CA SER A 147 -22.10 -12.72 -3.81
C SER A 147 -22.05 -11.34 -4.44
N ILE A 148 -21.20 -10.46 -3.90
CA ILE A 148 -20.98 -9.11 -4.39
C ILE A 148 -19.54 -9.01 -4.86
N SER A 149 -19.35 -8.60 -6.11
CA SER A 149 -18.04 -8.26 -6.67
C SER A 149 -17.78 -6.77 -6.53
N PHE A 150 -16.56 -6.41 -6.15
CA PHE A 150 -16.13 -5.02 -6.04
C PHE A 150 -14.66 -4.90 -6.46
N ALA A 151 -14.29 -3.72 -6.96
CA ALA A 151 -12.94 -3.40 -7.37
C ALA A 151 -12.57 -1.99 -6.91
N ALA A 152 -11.37 -1.83 -6.36
CA ALA A 152 -10.79 -0.52 -6.16
C ALA A 152 -10.10 -0.12 -7.48
N LEU A 153 -10.50 1.02 -8.05
CA LEU A 153 -9.93 1.51 -9.32
C LEU A 153 -8.58 2.19 -9.07
N ASP A 154 -7.56 1.39 -8.68
CA ASP A 154 -6.17 1.82 -8.68
C ASP A 154 -5.39 1.09 -9.77
N TYR A 155 -5.08 1.82 -10.84
CA TYR A 155 -4.31 1.29 -11.97
C TYR A 155 -2.80 1.25 -11.70
N CYS A 156 -2.31 1.92 -10.65
CA CYS A 156 -0.88 2.02 -10.36
C CYS A 156 -0.39 0.91 -9.42
N GLU A 157 -1.24 0.41 -8.50
CA GLU A 157 -0.81 -0.51 -7.43
C GLU A 157 -1.73 -1.74 -7.24
N TYR A 158 -2.10 -2.40 -8.33
CA TYR A 158 -3.08 -3.52 -8.28
C TYR A 158 -2.70 -4.70 -7.37
N GLU A 159 -1.40 -4.98 -7.14
CA GLU A 159 -0.96 -6.09 -6.27
C GLU A 159 -0.90 -5.73 -4.79
N ARG A 160 -1.06 -4.45 -4.43
CA ARG A 160 -0.87 -3.94 -3.06
C ARG A 160 -2.16 -3.54 -2.37
N VAL A 161 -3.29 -3.59 -3.08
CA VAL A 161 -4.58 -3.31 -2.47
C VAL A 161 -5.03 -4.51 -1.64
N HIS A 162 -5.04 -4.32 -0.33
CA HIS A 162 -5.63 -5.29 0.59
C HIS A 162 -7.10 -4.97 0.82
N TYR A 163 -7.97 -5.89 0.43
CA TYR A 163 -9.41 -5.76 0.58
C TYR A 163 -9.87 -6.34 1.91
N TYR A 164 -10.60 -5.54 2.68
CA TYR A 164 -11.30 -6.00 3.88
C TYR A 164 -12.78 -5.68 3.72
N TYR A 165 -13.63 -6.60 4.14
CA TYR A 165 -15.08 -6.38 4.18
C TYR A 165 -15.66 -6.73 5.55
N LYS A 166 -16.82 -6.16 5.84
CA LYS A 166 -17.60 -6.46 7.03
C LYS A 166 -19.07 -6.22 6.72
N MET A 167 -19.93 -7.18 7.06
CA MET A 167 -21.37 -6.99 7.01
C MET A 167 -21.88 -6.55 8.38
N ASP A 168 -22.17 -5.26 8.52
CA ASP A 168 -22.71 -4.73 9.78
C ASP A 168 -24.03 -5.42 10.17
N GLY A 169 -24.09 -5.92 11.40
CA GLY A 169 -25.22 -6.69 11.92
C GLY A 169 -25.07 -8.21 11.80
N PHE A 170 -24.14 -8.70 10.97
CA PHE A 170 -23.83 -10.13 10.85
C PHE A 170 -22.40 -10.44 11.33
N ASP A 171 -21.42 -9.72 10.79
CA ASP A 171 -20.01 -9.91 11.11
C ASP A 171 -19.58 -9.08 12.33
N LYS A 172 -18.83 -9.72 13.24
CA LYS A 172 -18.26 -9.04 14.43
C LYS A 172 -16.94 -8.33 14.14
N TYR A 173 -16.20 -8.78 13.14
CA TYR A 173 -14.85 -8.30 12.83
C TYR A 173 -14.68 -8.11 11.31
N TRP A 174 -13.71 -7.29 10.91
CA TRP A 174 -13.31 -7.16 9.52
C TRP A 174 -12.68 -8.45 9.00
N ILE A 175 -13.13 -8.89 7.83
CA ILE A 175 -12.68 -10.10 7.16
C ILE A 175 -11.76 -9.70 6.00
N ASP A 176 -10.57 -10.29 5.95
CA ASP A 176 -9.64 -10.14 4.82
C ASP A 176 -10.18 -10.91 3.62
N ALA A 177 -10.51 -10.21 2.54
CA ALA A 177 -11.05 -10.81 1.32
C ALA A 177 -9.98 -11.58 0.53
N ARG A 178 -8.69 -11.36 0.83
CA ARG A 178 -7.53 -11.80 0.04
C ARG A 178 -7.66 -11.41 -1.43
N ASN A 179 -6.63 -11.65 -2.23
CA ASN A 179 -6.61 -11.28 -3.66
C ASN A 179 -7.47 -12.26 -4.50
N ASN A 180 -8.74 -12.47 -4.11
CA ASN A 180 -9.70 -13.29 -4.83
C ASN A 180 -10.35 -12.45 -5.92
N ARG A 181 -9.76 -12.51 -7.11
CA ARG A 181 -10.48 -12.27 -8.36
C ARG A 181 -11.31 -13.49 -8.73
#